data_AF-A0A8T7LSG3-F1
#
_entry.id   AF-A0A8T7LSG3-F1
#
_cell.length_a   1.000
_cell.length_b   1.000
_cell.length_c   1.000
_cell.angle_alpha   90.00
_cell.angle_beta   90.00
_cell.angle_gamma   90.00
#
_symmetry.space_group_name_H-M   'P 1'
#
loop_
_entity.id
_entity.type
_entity.pdbx_description
1 polymer ?
#
loop_
_entity_poly.entity_id
_entity_poly.type
_entity_poly.pdbx_seq_one_letter_code
_entity_poly.pdbx_strand_id
1 'polypeptide(L)'
;MRNKSWLFIVLGALLALAIAPAAFAQAGTAKVRVVHASPDAPAVDVIVNGNKALTNVPFFAASDYLDLPAGSYDIQVVPAGATSPVVIDAKGVRVEAGKAYTIAATGKLADIKATILADNLSAPAAGKAHVRVIHFSPDAPAVDIKVAGGPTLIPNLAFPQASSYLPVDAGSYDLQVTPAGADAVVLDLKGTRLEAGKIYDVFAVGELANIKVEVAVTTPAAPAALPRTGGESNVALIALVAAVALIGAGLVMRRRLA
;
A
#
# COMPACT_ATOMS: atom_id res chain seq x y z
N MET A 1 -14.42 -76.31 -32.63
CA MET A 1 -13.29 -76.19 -31.67
C MET A 1 -13.54 -74.92 -30.86
N ARG A 2 -14.04 -75.04 -29.62
CA ARG A 2 -13.28 -74.70 -28.37
C ARG A 2 -12.92 -73.20 -28.34
N ASN A 3 -13.53 -72.30 -27.54
CA ASN A 3 -13.69 -72.28 -26.07
C ASN A 3 -14.75 -71.21 -25.70
N LYS A 4 -15.82 -71.50 -24.94
CA LYS A 4 -15.96 -71.43 -23.46
C LYS A 4 -15.73 -70.02 -22.85
N SER A 5 -16.83 -69.50 -22.34
CA SER A 5 -17.10 -68.26 -21.62
C SER A 5 -16.17 -67.98 -20.44
N TRP A 6 -15.91 -66.70 -20.15
CA TRP A 6 -15.85 -66.21 -18.77
C TRP A 6 -16.41 -64.80 -18.62
N LEU A 7 -17.42 -64.75 -17.74
CA LEU A 7 -18.01 -63.59 -17.10
C LEU A 7 -17.03 -63.12 -16.00
N PHE A 8 -16.58 -61.87 -16.03
CA PHE A 8 -16.04 -61.21 -14.85
C PHE A 8 -16.70 -59.84 -14.70
N ILE A 9 -17.58 -59.78 -13.68
CA ILE A 9 -18.10 -58.57 -13.06
C ILE A 9 -16.99 -58.02 -12.15
N VAL A 10 -16.52 -56.80 -12.40
CA VAL A 10 -15.83 -55.97 -11.40
C VAL A 10 -16.36 -54.55 -11.61
N LEU A 11 -17.46 -54.23 -10.94
CA LEU A 11 -17.50 -53.41 -9.72
C LEU A 11 -17.00 -51.98 -9.97
N GLY A 12 -17.96 -51.10 -10.23
CA GLY A 12 -17.74 -49.67 -10.30
C GLY A 12 -17.34 -49.11 -8.93
N ALA A 13 -16.16 -48.50 -8.87
CA ALA A 13 -15.81 -47.49 -7.90
C ALA A 13 -15.21 -46.32 -8.69
N LEU A 14 -16.09 -45.45 -9.19
CA LEU A 14 -15.70 -44.19 -9.78
C LEU A 14 -15.27 -43.28 -8.62
N LEU A 15 -13.97 -43.31 -8.28
CA LEU A 15 -13.37 -42.36 -7.37
C LEU A 15 -13.37 -40.99 -8.05
N ALA A 16 -14.45 -40.22 -7.85
CA ALA A 16 -14.45 -38.80 -8.15
C ALA A 16 -13.48 -38.13 -7.18
N LEU A 17 -12.23 -37.97 -7.59
CA LEU A 17 -11.28 -37.09 -6.94
C LEU A 17 -11.85 -35.67 -7.08
N ALA A 18 -12.53 -35.19 -6.04
CA ALA A 18 -12.89 -33.80 -5.93
C ALA A 18 -11.58 -32.99 -5.84
N ILE A 19 -11.10 -32.52 -6.98
CA ILE A 19 -10.16 -31.41 -7.02
C ILE A 19 -10.97 -30.22 -6.55
N ALA A 20 -11.00 -29.99 -5.24
CA ALA A 20 -11.38 -28.70 -4.73
C ALA A 20 -10.41 -27.71 -5.37
N PRO A 21 -10.86 -26.69 -6.13
CA PRO A 21 -9.97 -25.59 -6.41
C PRO A 21 -9.54 -25.07 -5.04
N ALA A 22 -8.23 -25.15 -4.77
CA ALA A 22 -7.67 -24.34 -3.71
C ALA A 22 -8.11 -22.92 -4.05
N ALA A 23 -9.04 -22.38 -3.28
CA ALA A 23 -9.37 -20.98 -3.34
C ALA A 23 -8.07 -20.29 -2.97
N PHE A 24 -7.29 -19.88 -3.96
CA PHE A 24 -6.29 -18.85 -3.77
C PHE A 24 -7.10 -17.70 -3.21
N ALA A 25 -6.97 -17.46 -1.90
CA ALA A 25 -7.42 -16.22 -1.31
C ALA A 25 -6.85 -15.15 -2.25
N GLN A 26 -7.72 -14.37 -2.89
CA GLN A 26 -7.28 -13.32 -3.78
C GLN A 26 -6.43 -12.40 -2.92
N ALA A 27 -5.10 -12.56 -3.01
CA ALA A 27 -4.17 -11.85 -2.17
C ALA A 27 -4.29 -10.39 -2.62
N GLY A 28 -5.06 -9.60 -1.87
CA GLY A 28 -5.23 -8.20 -2.19
C GLY A 28 -3.87 -7.51 -2.16
N THR A 29 -3.74 -6.38 -2.85
CA THR A 29 -2.49 -5.61 -2.87
C THR A 29 -2.45 -4.61 -1.73
N ALA A 30 -1.24 -4.32 -1.25
CA ALA A 30 -0.90 -3.18 -0.43
C ALA A 30 -0.24 -2.11 -1.32
N LYS A 31 -0.24 -0.86 -0.86
CA LYS A 31 0.56 0.21 -1.45
C LYS A 31 1.82 0.42 -0.63
N VAL A 32 2.97 0.47 -1.28
CA VAL A 32 4.26 0.67 -0.61
C VAL A 32 5.05 1.78 -1.28
N ARG A 33 5.45 2.77 -0.51
CA ARG A 33 6.42 3.80 -0.90
C ARG A 33 7.75 3.49 -0.24
N VAL A 34 8.84 3.62 -0.99
CA VAL A 34 10.20 3.48 -0.46
C VAL A 34 10.85 4.85 -0.38
N VAL A 35 11.53 5.13 0.73
CA VAL A 35 12.24 6.41 0.94
C VAL A 35 13.68 6.14 1.36
N HIS A 36 14.64 6.77 0.71
CA HIS A 36 16.02 6.79 1.21
C HIS A 36 16.28 8.08 2.01
N ALA A 37 16.26 8.01 3.34
CA ALA A 37 16.38 9.16 4.24
C ALA A 37 17.61 9.05 5.18
N SER A 38 18.67 8.37 4.75
CA SER A 38 19.94 8.30 5.50
C SER A 38 20.93 9.29 4.89
N PRO A 39 21.34 10.35 5.62
CA PRO A 39 21.98 11.52 5.01
C PRO A 39 23.44 11.34 4.61
N ASP A 40 24.15 10.39 5.22
CA ASP A 40 25.55 10.05 4.99
C ASP A 40 25.73 8.71 4.25
N ALA A 41 24.64 8.02 3.94
CA ALA A 41 24.66 6.84 3.09
C ALA A 41 24.71 7.25 1.61
N PRO A 42 25.53 6.57 0.78
CA PRO A 42 25.53 6.77 -0.66
C PRO A 42 24.23 6.21 -1.28
N ALA A 43 24.07 6.37 -2.60
CA ALA A 43 22.96 5.73 -3.29
C ALA A 43 22.91 4.22 -3.03
N VAL A 44 21.70 3.67 -2.93
CA VAL A 44 21.47 2.28 -2.51
C VAL A 44 20.65 1.49 -3.54
N ASP A 45 20.82 0.17 -3.52
CA ASP A 45 19.90 -0.77 -4.14
C ASP A 45 19.01 -1.40 -3.04
N VAL A 46 17.73 -1.60 -3.35
CA VAL A 46 16.76 -2.26 -2.48
C VAL A 46 16.45 -3.64 -3.03
N ILE A 47 16.66 -4.66 -2.20
CA ILE A 47 16.44 -6.06 -2.52
C ILE A 47 15.22 -6.54 -1.74
N VAL A 48 14.28 -7.19 -2.42
CA VAL A 48 13.06 -7.75 -1.85
C VAL A 48 13.01 -9.24 -2.17
N ASN A 49 12.95 -10.09 -1.15
CA ASN A 49 12.97 -11.56 -1.27
C ASN A 49 14.14 -12.06 -2.16
N GLY A 50 15.31 -11.44 -2.02
CA GLY A 50 16.52 -11.79 -2.78
C GLY A 50 16.62 -11.19 -4.20
N ASN A 51 15.60 -10.46 -4.67
CA ASN A 51 15.61 -9.82 -6.00
C ASN A 51 15.75 -8.30 -5.89
N LYS A 52 16.56 -7.66 -6.75
CA LYS A 52 16.64 -6.19 -6.80
C LYS A 52 15.30 -5.60 -7.25
N ALA A 53 14.66 -4.83 -6.38
CA ALA A 53 13.40 -4.14 -6.63
C ALA A 53 13.61 -2.69 -7.07
N LEU A 54 14.57 -1.99 -6.48
CA LEU A 54 14.97 -0.63 -6.84
C LEU A 54 16.49 -0.56 -6.94
N THR A 55 17.00 0.21 -7.88
CA THR A 55 18.45 0.37 -8.10
C THR A 55 18.86 1.83 -8.14
N ASN A 56 20.04 2.14 -7.62
CA ASN A 56 20.64 3.48 -7.64
C ASN A 56 19.69 4.54 -7.07
N VAL A 57 19.04 4.25 -5.93
CA VAL A 57 18.15 5.16 -5.21
C VAL A 57 19.02 6.21 -4.51
N PRO A 58 19.01 7.49 -4.92
CA PRO A 58 19.84 8.52 -4.29
C PRO A 58 19.28 8.94 -2.94
N PHE A 59 20.08 9.65 -2.15
CA PHE A 59 19.60 10.30 -0.93
C PHE A 59 18.38 11.18 -1.25
N PHE A 60 17.38 11.04 -0.39
CA PHE A 60 16.07 11.64 -0.45
C PHE A 60 15.20 11.26 -1.67
N ALA A 61 15.50 10.18 -2.38
CA ALA A 61 14.51 9.63 -3.29
C ALA A 61 13.34 9.01 -2.49
N ALA A 62 12.14 9.55 -2.70
CA ALA A 62 10.87 8.91 -2.36
C ALA A 62 10.24 8.39 -3.65
N SER A 63 9.92 7.09 -3.69
CA SER A 63 9.19 6.53 -4.83
C SER A 63 7.74 7.00 -4.82
N ASP A 64 7.05 6.82 -5.95
CA ASP A 64 5.59 6.71 -5.93
C ASP A 64 5.15 5.48 -5.13
N TYR A 65 3.87 5.39 -4.77
CA TYR A 65 3.33 4.16 -4.20
C TYR A 65 3.31 3.05 -5.25
N LEU A 66 3.99 1.97 -4.94
CA LEU A 66 4.03 0.74 -5.72
C LEU A 66 2.97 -0.24 -5.19
N ASP A 67 2.31 -0.96 -6.07
CA ASP A 67 1.40 -2.04 -5.66
C ASP A 67 2.21 -3.31 -5.37
N LEU A 68 2.09 -3.83 -4.15
CA LEU A 68 2.79 -5.02 -3.68
C LEU A 68 1.76 -6.03 -3.17
N PRO A 69 1.78 -7.32 -3.57
CA PRO A 69 0.86 -8.31 -3.02
C PRO A 69 0.92 -8.35 -1.49
N ALA A 70 -0.21 -8.48 -0.81
CA ALA A 70 -0.20 -8.64 0.64
C ALA A 70 0.58 -9.88 1.04
N GLY A 71 1.44 -9.76 2.05
CA GLY A 71 2.38 -10.82 2.39
C GLY A 71 3.47 -10.37 3.36
N SER A 72 4.44 -11.26 3.53
CA SER A 72 5.64 -11.04 4.34
C SER A 72 6.85 -10.97 3.40
N TYR A 73 7.70 -9.97 3.60
CA TYR A 73 8.82 -9.69 2.71
C TYR A 73 10.13 -9.54 3.50
N ASP A 74 11.19 -10.11 2.96
CA ASP A 74 12.55 -9.85 3.43
C ASP A 74 13.12 -8.69 2.60
N ILE A 75 13.43 -7.58 3.27
CA ILE A 75 13.90 -6.34 2.65
C ILE A 75 15.36 -6.13 3.04
N GLN A 76 16.22 -6.05 2.05
CA GLN A 76 17.63 -5.76 2.23
C GLN A 76 18.02 -4.48 1.50
N VAL A 77 18.98 -3.75 2.06
CA VAL A 77 19.57 -2.57 1.44
C VAL A 77 21.07 -2.75 1.36
N VAL A 78 21.63 -2.46 0.18
CA VAL A 78 23.07 -2.54 -0.12
C VAL A 78 23.50 -1.27 -0.85
N PRO A 79 24.80 -0.90 -0.85
CA PRO A 79 25.30 0.16 -1.72
C PRO A 79 24.94 -0.10 -3.18
N ALA A 80 24.64 0.95 -3.94
CA ALA A 80 24.24 0.82 -5.33
C ALA A 80 25.28 0.05 -6.17
N GLY A 81 24.82 -0.93 -6.94
CA GLY A 81 25.69 -1.78 -7.76
C GLY A 81 26.45 -2.87 -6.98
N ALA A 82 26.37 -2.89 -5.65
CA ALA A 82 26.98 -3.91 -4.81
C ALA A 82 25.96 -5.02 -4.45
N THR A 83 26.48 -6.07 -3.79
CA THR A 83 25.69 -7.12 -3.12
C THR A 83 26.05 -7.23 -1.64
N SER A 84 27.10 -6.51 -1.19
CA SER A 84 27.56 -6.46 0.19
C SER A 84 28.33 -5.16 0.46
N PRO A 85 28.43 -4.71 1.72
CA PRO A 85 27.71 -5.25 2.88
C PRO A 85 26.21 -4.98 2.79
N VAL A 86 25.41 -5.86 3.38
CA VAL A 86 23.99 -5.60 3.63
C VAL A 86 23.90 -4.66 4.82
N VAL A 87 23.48 -3.42 4.58
CA VAL A 87 23.43 -2.37 5.61
C VAL A 87 22.09 -2.32 6.33
N ILE A 88 21.03 -2.84 5.71
CA ILE A 88 19.74 -3.13 6.35
C ILE A 88 19.35 -4.56 5.98
N ASP A 89 18.98 -5.39 6.97
CA ASP A 89 18.42 -6.74 6.79
C ASP A 89 17.12 -6.85 7.60
N ALA A 90 16.01 -6.40 7.03
CA ALA A 90 14.69 -6.39 7.66
C ALA A 90 13.88 -7.60 7.21
N LYS A 91 13.77 -8.62 8.07
CA LYS A 91 13.08 -9.87 7.75
C LYS A 91 11.62 -9.83 8.16
N GLY A 92 10.77 -10.47 7.36
CA GLY A 92 9.36 -10.67 7.68
C GLY A 92 8.52 -9.38 7.75
N VAL A 93 8.90 -8.35 6.99
CA VAL A 93 8.13 -7.10 6.88
C VAL A 93 6.76 -7.42 6.29
N ARG A 94 5.72 -7.28 7.10
CA ARG A 94 4.36 -7.64 6.73
C ARG A 94 3.62 -6.44 6.16
N VAL A 95 3.04 -6.61 4.98
CA VAL A 95 2.12 -5.65 4.35
C VAL A 95 0.77 -6.30 4.12
N GLU A 96 -0.29 -5.56 4.44
CA GLU A 96 -1.67 -6.06 4.44
C GLU A 96 -2.47 -5.52 3.26
N ALA A 97 -3.38 -6.33 2.74
CA ALA A 97 -4.24 -5.97 1.62
C ALA A 97 -5.07 -4.72 1.96
N GLY A 98 -5.15 -3.78 1.01
CA GLY A 98 -5.89 -2.52 1.17
C GLY A 98 -5.26 -1.51 2.13
N LYS A 99 -4.04 -1.77 2.63
CA LYS A 99 -3.27 -0.82 3.44
C LYS A 99 -2.17 -0.16 2.62
N ALA A 100 -1.67 0.98 3.11
CA ALA A 100 -0.56 1.70 2.53
C ALA A 100 0.57 1.84 3.56
N TYR A 101 1.81 1.78 3.10
CA TYR A 101 3.00 1.85 3.94
C TYR A 101 4.11 2.68 3.30
N THR A 102 4.86 3.39 4.13
CA THR A 102 6.12 4.02 3.76
C THR A 102 7.25 3.29 4.47
N ILE A 103 8.17 2.71 3.70
CA ILE A 103 9.35 2.00 4.20
C ILE A 103 10.55 2.88 3.90
N ALA A 104 11.13 3.46 4.95
CA ALA A 104 12.23 4.40 4.85
C ALA A 104 13.53 3.81 5.40
N ALA A 105 14.64 3.97 4.69
CA ALA A 105 15.97 3.79 5.26
C ALA A 105 16.35 5.06 6.02
N THR A 106 16.41 5.01 7.35
CA THR A 106 16.64 6.17 8.23
C THR A 106 17.84 5.94 9.16
N GLY A 107 18.37 7.01 9.74
CA GLY A 107 19.59 6.96 10.55
C GLY A 107 20.84 7.29 9.75
N LYS A 108 21.98 7.42 10.44
CA LYS A 108 23.28 7.52 9.78
C LYS A 108 23.72 6.15 9.27
N LEU A 109 24.62 6.07 8.29
CA LEU A 109 25.05 4.81 7.67
C LEU A 109 25.52 3.77 8.71
N ALA A 110 26.17 4.22 9.78
CA ALA A 110 26.63 3.37 10.87
C ALA A 110 25.49 2.70 11.68
N ASP A 111 24.32 3.34 11.75
CA ASP A 111 23.14 2.92 12.53
C ASP A 111 21.87 2.87 11.66
N ILE A 112 22.05 2.65 10.36
CA ILE A 112 20.97 2.75 9.38
C ILE A 112 19.96 1.61 9.60
N LYS A 113 18.67 1.93 9.51
CA LYS A 113 17.59 0.95 9.74
C LYS A 113 16.39 1.20 8.84
N ALA A 114 15.59 0.15 8.65
CA ALA A 114 14.27 0.29 8.07
C ALA A 114 13.29 0.86 9.12
N THR A 115 12.67 1.98 8.80
CA THR A 115 11.51 2.54 9.53
C THR A 115 10.27 2.33 8.67
N ILE A 116 9.27 1.66 9.23
CA ILE A 116 8.02 1.33 8.53
C ILE A 116 6.90 2.16 9.15
N LEU A 117 6.24 2.96 8.32
CA LEU A 117 5.11 3.80 8.70
C LEU A 117 3.86 3.30 8.00
N ALA A 118 2.76 3.16 8.75
CA ALA A 118 1.45 2.94 8.15
C ALA A 118 0.91 4.28 7.63
N ASP A 119 0.42 4.28 6.40
CA ASP A 119 -0.07 5.48 5.73
C ASP A 119 -1.59 5.47 5.66
N ASN A 120 -2.20 6.63 5.94
CA ASN A 120 -3.62 6.83 5.74
C ASN A 120 -3.85 7.59 4.45
N LEU A 121 -4.27 6.88 3.41
CA LEU A 121 -4.60 7.45 2.11
C LEU A 121 -6.09 7.75 1.94
N SER A 122 -6.87 7.76 3.03
CA SER A 122 -8.28 8.11 2.96
C SER A 122 -8.47 9.55 2.49
N ALA A 123 -9.44 9.77 1.60
CA ALA A 123 -9.75 11.11 1.11
C ALA A 123 -10.02 12.09 2.27
N PRO A 124 -9.38 13.27 2.28
CA PRO A 124 -9.74 14.34 3.19
C PRO A 124 -11.21 14.75 3.02
N ALA A 125 -11.81 15.27 4.09
CA ALA A 125 -13.14 15.86 4.00
C ALA A 125 -13.18 17.04 3.01
N ALA A 126 -14.37 17.35 2.49
CA ALA A 126 -14.54 18.47 1.56
C ALA A 126 -13.96 19.77 2.12
N GLY A 127 -13.15 20.47 1.33
CA GLY A 127 -12.48 21.71 1.73
C GLY A 127 -11.24 21.53 2.61
N LYS A 128 -10.87 20.31 3.00
CA LYS A 128 -9.72 20.02 3.86
C LYS A 128 -8.57 19.33 3.10
N ALA A 129 -7.38 19.40 3.70
CA ALA A 129 -6.22 18.60 3.39
C ALA A 129 -5.83 17.74 4.62
N HIS A 130 -5.08 16.66 4.41
CA HIS A 130 -4.37 15.98 5.49
C HIS A 130 -2.88 16.33 5.43
N VAL A 131 -2.28 16.63 6.58
CA VAL A 131 -0.83 16.86 6.69
C VAL A 131 -0.25 15.90 7.71
N ARG A 132 0.85 15.24 7.37
CA ARG A 132 1.67 14.46 8.29
C ARG A 132 3.11 14.96 8.18
N VAL A 133 3.72 15.24 9.32
CA VAL A 133 5.14 15.64 9.39
C VAL A 133 5.94 14.46 9.90
N ILE A 134 7.08 14.20 9.27
CA ILE A 134 7.93 13.04 9.49
C ILE A 134 9.34 13.54 9.76
N HIS A 135 9.86 13.26 10.95
CA HIS A 135 11.18 13.70 11.37
C HIS A 135 12.21 12.59 11.14
N PHE A 136 12.97 12.69 10.07
CA PHE A 136 13.99 11.74 9.63
C PHE A 136 15.41 12.33 9.68
N SER A 137 15.61 13.45 10.39
CA SER A 137 16.96 13.96 10.67
C SER A 137 17.53 13.32 11.95
N PRO A 138 18.56 12.47 11.85
CA PRO A 138 18.97 11.59 12.96
C PRO A 138 19.70 12.27 14.12
N ASP A 139 20.29 13.44 13.89
CA ASP A 139 21.05 14.21 14.89
C ASP A 139 20.40 15.56 15.25
N ALA A 140 19.22 15.85 14.68
CA ALA A 140 18.42 16.99 15.08
C ALA A 140 17.60 16.66 16.34
N PRO A 141 17.44 17.62 17.28
CA PRO A 141 16.57 17.43 18.43
C PRO A 141 15.10 17.27 18.01
N ALA A 142 14.24 16.92 18.96
CA ALA A 142 12.80 16.98 18.75
C ALA A 142 12.36 18.40 18.41
N VAL A 143 11.32 18.52 17.57
CA VAL A 143 10.82 19.80 17.06
C VAL A 143 9.34 19.99 17.33
N ASP A 144 8.94 21.26 17.45
CA ASP A 144 7.56 21.72 17.44
C ASP A 144 7.25 22.35 16.07
N ILE A 145 6.10 22.00 15.50
CA ILE A 145 5.55 22.64 14.31
C ILE A 145 4.39 23.53 14.75
N LYS A 146 4.48 24.82 14.44
CA LYS A 146 3.52 25.84 14.90
C LYS A 146 3.09 26.78 13.78
N VAL A 147 1.97 27.45 14.00
CA VAL A 147 1.58 28.61 13.19
C VAL A 147 2.26 29.85 13.77
N ALA A 148 2.81 30.72 12.92
CA ALA A 148 3.46 31.95 13.34
C ALA A 148 2.49 32.83 14.16
N GLY A 149 2.87 33.17 15.40
CA GLY A 149 2.02 33.91 16.35
C GLY A 149 0.76 33.15 16.81
N GLY A 150 0.67 31.85 16.51
CA GLY A 150 -0.48 31.00 16.80
C GLY A 150 -0.10 29.76 17.61
N PRO A 151 -0.95 28.71 17.60
CA PRO A 151 -0.74 27.51 18.40
C PRO A 151 0.34 26.58 17.82
N THR A 152 0.92 25.76 18.69
CA THR A 152 1.68 24.56 18.29
C THR A 152 0.71 23.50 17.79
N LEU A 153 0.92 23.06 16.54
CA LEU A 153 0.09 22.04 15.88
C LEU A 153 0.59 20.63 16.17
N ILE A 154 1.91 20.43 16.15
CA ILE A 154 2.55 19.15 16.38
C ILE A 154 3.69 19.39 17.39
N PRO A 155 3.48 19.09 18.68
CA PRO A 155 4.52 19.24 19.69
C PRO A 155 5.44 18.02 19.74
N ASN A 156 6.71 18.26 20.08
CA ASN A 156 7.70 17.25 20.47
C ASN A 156 7.83 16.08 19.47
N LEU A 157 7.87 16.38 18.17
CA LEU A 157 8.11 15.38 17.14
C LEU A 157 9.60 15.00 17.12
N ALA A 158 9.93 13.80 17.57
CA ALA A 158 11.30 13.31 17.65
C ALA A 158 11.67 12.42 16.46
N PHE A 159 12.96 12.30 16.13
CA PHE A 159 13.44 11.29 15.19
C PHE A 159 13.26 9.87 15.76
N PRO A 160 12.91 8.84 14.95
CA PRO A 160 12.48 8.85 13.55
C PRO A 160 10.94 8.80 13.41
N GLN A 161 10.20 9.65 14.14
CA GLN A 161 8.74 9.56 14.25
C GLN A 161 8.01 10.31 13.15
N ALA A 162 6.78 9.87 12.89
CA ALA A 162 5.79 10.60 12.13
C ALA A 162 4.68 11.09 13.05
N SER A 163 4.15 12.28 12.79
CA SER A 163 2.94 12.75 13.46
C SER A 163 1.73 11.90 13.05
N SER A 164 0.61 12.08 13.76
CA SER A 164 -0.69 11.71 13.19
C SER A 164 -0.99 12.58 11.96
N TYR A 165 -1.88 12.10 11.09
CA TYR A 165 -2.44 12.93 10.03
C TYR A 165 -3.35 14.00 10.63
N LEU A 166 -2.99 15.26 10.43
CA LEU A 166 -3.74 16.41 10.88
C LEU A 166 -4.67 16.90 9.77
N PRO A 167 -6.01 16.87 9.95
CA PRO A 167 -6.94 17.51 9.04
C PRO A 167 -6.91 19.03 9.21
N VAL A 168 -6.59 19.73 8.14
CA VAL A 168 -6.50 21.19 8.09
C VAL A 168 -7.35 21.73 6.96
N ASP A 169 -7.84 22.96 7.10
CA ASP A 169 -8.57 23.60 6.01
C ASP A 169 -7.61 23.90 4.85
N ALA A 170 -8.10 23.87 3.62
CA ALA A 170 -7.31 24.32 2.48
C ALA A 170 -7.08 25.83 2.58
N GLY A 171 -5.86 26.29 2.34
CA GLY A 171 -5.49 27.67 2.58
C GLY A 171 -3.99 27.92 2.53
N SER A 172 -3.60 29.13 2.93
CA SER A 172 -2.19 29.51 3.12
C SER A 172 -1.90 29.67 4.60
N TYR A 173 -0.77 29.14 5.03
CA TYR A 173 -0.35 29.10 6.43
C TYR A 173 1.07 29.63 6.56
N ASP A 174 1.29 30.44 7.59
CA ASP A 174 2.62 30.84 8.00
C ASP A 174 3.09 29.84 9.06
N LEU A 175 3.77 28.79 8.61
CA LEU A 175 4.24 27.71 9.50
C LEU A 175 5.67 27.98 9.95
N GLN A 176 5.98 27.55 11.16
CA GLN A 176 7.32 27.65 11.74
C GLN A 176 7.69 26.33 12.40
N VAL A 177 8.99 26.01 12.39
CA VAL A 177 9.58 24.90 13.12
C VAL A 177 10.51 25.45 14.18
N THR A 178 10.38 24.93 15.40
CA THR A 178 11.27 25.24 16.53
C THR A 178 11.78 23.97 17.19
N PRO A 179 12.94 24.00 17.87
CA PRO A 179 13.27 22.95 18.82
C PRO A 179 12.14 22.81 19.85
N ALA A 180 11.86 21.58 20.28
CA ALA A 180 10.75 21.30 21.17
C ALA A 180 10.87 22.08 22.49
N GLY A 181 9.81 22.81 22.86
CA GLY A 181 9.78 23.64 24.07
C GLY A 181 10.62 24.91 24.01
N ALA A 182 11.12 25.29 22.83
CA ALA A 182 11.86 26.53 22.60
C ALA A 182 11.12 27.48 21.66
N ASP A 183 11.41 28.78 21.77
CA ASP A 183 10.78 29.81 20.92
C ASP A 183 11.58 30.13 19.66
N ALA A 184 12.87 29.78 19.61
CA ALA A 184 13.77 30.12 18.52
C ALA A 184 13.40 29.40 17.22
N VAL A 185 12.86 30.15 16.25
CA VAL A 185 12.50 29.68 14.89
C VAL A 185 13.74 29.23 14.14
N VAL A 186 13.80 27.93 13.84
CA VAL A 186 14.90 27.32 13.05
C VAL A 186 14.52 27.15 11.58
N LEU A 187 13.23 27.11 11.28
CA LEU A 187 12.73 27.12 9.90
C LEU A 187 11.45 27.94 9.82
N ASP A 188 11.42 28.90 8.89
CA ASP A 188 10.26 29.70 8.57
C ASP A 188 9.70 29.25 7.22
N LEU A 189 8.45 28.78 7.22
CA LEU A 189 7.72 28.23 6.08
C LEU A 189 6.51 29.12 5.77
N LYS A 190 6.73 30.43 5.79
CA LYS A 190 5.73 31.44 5.46
C LYS A 190 5.03 31.20 4.12
N GLY A 191 3.71 31.35 4.07
CA GLY A 191 2.94 31.22 2.84
C GLY A 191 2.80 29.78 2.33
N THR A 192 3.00 28.77 3.19
CA THR A 192 2.77 27.36 2.84
C THR A 192 1.34 27.17 2.38
N ARG A 193 1.15 26.75 1.12
CA ARG A 193 -0.17 26.58 0.52
C ARG A 193 -0.60 25.11 0.53
N LEU A 194 -1.77 24.84 1.11
CA LEU A 194 -2.39 23.53 1.19
C LEU A 194 -3.69 23.50 0.38
N GLU A 195 -3.81 22.51 -0.49
CA GLU A 195 -4.95 22.36 -1.39
C GLU A 195 -5.95 21.33 -0.87
N ALA A 196 -7.24 21.59 -1.12
CA ALA A 196 -8.31 20.69 -0.72
C ALA A 196 -8.17 19.33 -1.42
N GLY A 197 -8.47 18.26 -0.69
CA GLY A 197 -8.43 16.88 -1.18
C GLY A 197 -7.02 16.30 -1.34
N LYS A 198 -5.97 17.00 -0.89
CA LYS A 198 -4.59 16.50 -0.92
C LYS A 198 -4.16 15.93 0.43
N ILE A 199 -3.24 14.97 0.37
CA ILE A 199 -2.53 14.44 1.53
C ILE A 199 -1.06 14.82 1.36
N TYR A 200 -0.51 15.52 2.34
CA TYR A 200 0.88 15.98 2.36
C TYR A 200 1.67 15.18 3.39
N ASP A 201 2.68 14.45 2.94
CA ASP A 201 3.72 13.90 3.81
C ASP A 201 4.94 14.81 3.70
N VAL A 202 5.28 15.48 4.81
CA VAL A 202 6.38 16.43 4.90
C VAL A 202 7.53 15.77 5.64
N PHE A 203 8.62 15.50 4.95
CA PHE A 203 9.81 14.86 5.49
C PHE A 203 10.85 15.92 5.85
N ALA A 204 11.27 15.96 7.11
CA ALA A 204 12.48 16.64 7.53
C ALA A 204 13.64 15.64 7.48
N VAL A 205 14.60 15.85 6.58
CA VAL A 205 15.72 14.94 6.33
C VAL A 205 17.05 15.68 6.36
N GLY A 206 18.16 14.96 6.30
CA GLY A 206 19.49 15.56 6.41
C GLY A 206 20.00 15.53 7.84
N GLU A 207 21.22 16.00 8.03
CA GLU A 207 21.77 16.24 9.37
C GLU A 207 21.38 17.62 9.88
N LEU A 208 21.45 17.87 11.19
CA LEU A 208 21.11 19.16 11.82
C LEU A 208 21.78 20.35 11.14
N ALA A 209 23.02 20.19 10.68
CA ALA A 209 23.76 21.24 9.97
C ALA A 209 23.21 21.54 8.56
N ASN A 210 22.48 20.61 7.94
CA ASN A 210 21.99 20.67 6.56
C ASN A 210 20.60 20.05 6.42
N ILE A 211 19.66 20.44 7.29
CA ILE A 211 18.28 19.95 7.23
C ILE A 211 17.63 20.41 5.93
N LYS A 212 16.91 19.50 5.28
CA LYS A 212 16.03 19.77 4.14
C LYS A 212 14.61 19.37 4.48
N VAL A 213 13.66 20.14 3.99
CA VAL A 213 12.24 19.82 4.04
C VAL A 213 11.76 19.47 2.65
N GLU A 214 11.10 18.34 2.57
CA GLU A 214 10.72 17.74 1.32
C GLU A 214 9.30 17.19 1.42
N VAL A 215 8.52 17.35 0.35
CA VAL A 215 7.07 17.17 0.42
C VAL A 215 6.62 16.17 -0.63
N ALA A 216 6.04 15.06 -0.18
CA ALA A 216 5.32 14.14 -1.05
C ALA A 216 3.83 14.44 -0.99
N VAL A 217 3.24 14.75 -2.14
CA VAL A 217 1.81 15.07 -2.26
C VAL A 217 1.08 13.88 -2.87
N THR A 218 0.14 13.32 -2.14
CA THR A 218 -0.74 12.26 -2.65
C THR A 218 -2.13 12.83 -2.91
N THR A 219 -2.67 12.53 -4.09
CA THR A 219 -4.08 12.76 -4.40
C THR A 219 -4.80 11.42 -4.26
N PRO A 220 -5.67 11.24 -3.26
CA PRO A 220 -6.43 10.01 -3.10
C PRO A 220 -7.23 9.71 -4.38
N ALA A 221 -7.31 8.43 -4.72
CA ALA A 221 -8.18 8.02 -5.82
C ALA A 221 -9.60 8.51 -5.53
N ALA A 222 -10.27 9.04 -6.56
CA ALA A 222 -11.68 9.39 -6.43
C ALA A 222 -12.43 8.16 -5.91
N PRO A 223 -13.37 8.32 -4.97
CA PRO A 223 -14.21 7.21 -4.54
C PRO A 223 -14.81 6.59 -5.81
N ALA A 224 -14.68 5.26 -5.95
CA ALA A 224 -15.28 4.57 -7.07
C ALA A 224 -16.75 4.99 -7.13
N ALA A 225 -17.15 5.64 -8.22
CA ALA A 225 -18.56 5.92 -8.44
C ALA A 225 -19.26 4.57 -8.33
N LEU A 226 -20.24 4.46 -7.44
CA LEU A 226 -21.11 3.28 -7.43
C LEU A 226 -21.54 3.05 -8.89
N PRO A 227 -21.49 1.80 -9.41
CA PRO A 227 -22.07 1.54 -10.71
C PRO A 227 -23.47 2.12 -10.64
N ARG A 228 -23.81 2.99 -11.59
CA ARG A 228 -25.18 3.46 -11.73
C ARG A 228 -26.01 2.20 -11.97
N THR A 229 -26.58 1.61 -10.93
CA THR A 229 -27.70 0.69 -11.04
C THR A 229 -28.94 1.54 -11.32
N GLY A 230 -28.87 2.34 -12.37
CA GLY A 230 -30.03 2.87 -13.06
C GLY A 230 -30.46 1.74 -13.97
N GLY A 231 -31.63 1.18 -13.71
CA GLY A 231 -32.15 0.06 -14.47
C GLY A 231 -32.30 0.42 -15.94
N GLU A 232 -31.50 -0.24 -16.78
CA GLU A 232 -31.97 -0.66 -18.08
C GLU A 232 -32.31 -2.14 -17.96
N SER A 233 -33.62 -2.42 -17.97
CA SER A 233 -34.19 -3.75 -18.01
C SER A 233 -33.72 -4.48 -19.26
N ASN A 234 -32.61 -5.21 -19.17
CA ASN A 234 -32.27 -6.22 -20.17
C ASN A 234 -33.14 -7.45 -19.94
N VAL A 235 -34.40 -7.39 -20.41
CA VAL A 235 -35.39 -8.48 -20.41
C VAL A 235 -35.01 -9.63 -21.37
N ALA A 236 -33.73 -9.75 -21.75
CA ALA A 236 -33.26 -10.65 -22.80
C ALA A 236 -32.43 -11.86 -22.29
N LEU A 237 -32.36 -12.11 -20.98
CA LEU A 237 -31.65 -13.29 -20.45
C LEU A 237 -32.39 -14.01 -19.31
N ILE A 238 -33.71 -14.19 -19.44
CA ILE A 238 -34.48 -15.22 -18.70
C ILE A 238 -35.30 -16.05 -19.70
N ALA A 239 -34.63 -16.57 -20.73
CA ALA A 239 -35.27 -17.43 -21.74
C ALA A 239 -34.39 -18.62 -22.17
N LEU A 240 -33.59 -19.21 -21.25
CA LEU A 240 -32.86 -20.46 -21.57
C LEU A 240 -32.72 -21.47 -20.41
N VAL A 241 -33.68 -21.52 -19.47
CA VAL A 241 -33.73 -22.65 -18.49
C VAL A 241 -35.11 -23.33 -18.39
N ALA A 242 -36.13 -22.86 -19.13
CA ALA A 242 -37.48 -23.44 -19.06
C ALA A 242 -37.90 -24.24 -20.31
N ALA A 243 -36.97 -24.82 -21.07
CA ALA A 243 -37.27 -25.61 -22.28
C ALA A 243 -36.61 -27.01 -22.33
N VAL A 244 -36.22 -27.57 -21.18
CA VAL A 244 -35.75 -28.98 -21.09
C VAL A 244 -36.61 -29.83 -20.12
N ALA A 245 -37.69 -29.28 -19.56
CA ALA A 245 -38.55 -30.00 -18.60
C ALA A 245 -39.96 -30.37 -19.11
N LEU A 246 -40.22 -30.32 -20.43
CA LEU A 246 -41.53 -30.71 -21.00
C LEU A 246 -41.41 -31.51 -22.32
N ILE A 247 -40.49 -32.48 -22.38
CA ILE A 247 -40.60 -33.61 -23.32
C ILE A 247 -40.29 -34.89 -22.52
N GLY A 248 -41.17 -35.20 -21.57
CA GLY A 248 -40.94 -36.27 -20.62
C GLY A 248 -42.20 -36.76 -19.90
N ALA A 249 -43.38 -36.62 -20.51
CA ALA A 249 -44.60 -37.32 -20.08
C ALA A 249 -45.72 -36.99 -21.07
N GLY A 250 -46.03 -37.91 -21.99
CA GLY A 250 -47.29 -37.82 -22.73
C GLY A 250 -47.29 -38.36 -24.14
N LEU A 251 -46.93 -39.64 -24.36
CA LEU A 251 -47.64 -40.42 -25.38
C LEU A 251 -47.45 -41.94 -25.21
N VAL A 252 -47.99 -42.47 -24.10
CA VAL A 252 -48.48 -43.85 -24.07
C VAL A 252 -49.94 -43.81 -24.53
N MET A 253 -50.22 -44.01 -25.82
CA MET A 253 -51.36 -44.83 -26.25
C MET A 253 -51.46 -45.02 -27.77
N ARG A 254 -51.66 -46.30 -28.13
CA ARG A 254 -52.32 -46.84 -29.31
C ARG A 254 -51.55 -46.91 -30.64
N ARG A 255 -50.99 -48.10 -30.88
CA ARG A 255 -51.19 -48.82 -32.15
C ARG A 255 -51.66 -50.26 -31.88
N ARG A 256 -52.85 -50.59 -32.37
CA ARG A 256 -53.26 -51.95 -32.76
C ARG A 256 -53.82 -51.87 -34.17
N LEU A 257 -53.64 -52.97 -34.92
CA LEU A 257 -54.09 -53.31 -36.28
C LEU A 257 -53.10 -52.96 -37.41
N ALA A 258 -52.21 -53.90 -37.72
CA ALA A 258 -52.52 -55.01 -38.64
C ALA A 258 -52.05 -56.32 -38.00
#